data_AF-A0A6V7EUI5-F1
#
_entry.id   AF-A0A6V7EUI5-F1
#
_cell.length_a   1.000
_cell.length_b   1.000
_cell.length_c   1.000
_cell.angle_alpha   90.00
_cell.angle_beta   90.00
_cell.angle_gamma   90.00
#
_symmetry.space_group_name_H-M   'P 1'
#
loop_
_entity.id
_entity.type
_entity.pdbx_description
1 polymer ?
#
loop_
_entity_poly.entity_id
_entity_poly.type
_entity_poly.pdbx_seq_one_letter_code
_entity_poly.pdbx_strand_id
1 'polypeptide(L)'
;MRLLPTALLRSLPLLMALLLPTLAAAQTSPAATPASGAAAEPVAPAVIPGTGDAWVDQHLADMGSYAQRYPDTFIAEVARYTGTPRGYVQALLQVRGWHAGDIYFACFWARTLQLSCRDAVRAYSRDHHDGWQGVVTRLSASPDSAHMRALRHAIVASYDRWERPITLDALLRRQLGDHAQRLEAARQASEADEAAAQAGL
;
A
#
# COMPACT_ATOMS: atom_id res chain seq x y z
N MET A 1 -33.73 18.11 -41.43
CA MET A 1 -35.04 18.69 -41.02
C MET A 1 -35.03 18.77 -39.50
N ARG A 2 -34.65 19.92 -38.91
CA ARG A 2 -35.50 21.05 -38.51
C ARG A 2 -36.51 20.71 -37.38
N LEU A 3 -36.34 21.45 -36.27
CA LEU A 3 -37.33 21.99 -35.31
C LEU A 3 -37.63 21.20 -34.01
N LEU A 4 -37.04 21.69 -32.91
CA LEU A 4 -37.69 21.88 -31.59
C LEU A 4 -38.93 22.80 -31.74
N PRO A 5 -39.58 23.25 -30.64
CA PRO A 5 -40.22 22.62 -29.48
C PRO A 5 -41.71 23.07 -29.41
N THR A 6 -42.52 22.66 -28.43
CA THR A 6 -43.55 23.57 -27.83
C THR A 6 -44.19 23.00 -26.57
N ALA A 7 -44.24 23.87 -25.56
CA ALA A 7 -44.97 23.75 -24.31
C ALA A 7 -46.48 23.93 -24.48
N LEU A 8 -47.27 23.55 -23.47
CA LEU A 8 -48.53 24.19 -23.02
C LEU A 8 -48.99 23.44 -21.74
N LEU A 9 -48.75 23.96 -20.53
CA LEU A 9 -49.56 24.90 -19.75
C LEU A 9 -50.99 24.43 -19.40
N ARG A 10 -51.37 24.72 -18.15
CA ARG A 10 -52.73 24.74 -17.51
C ARG A 10 -53.03 23.50 -16.65
N SER A 11 -53.53 23.57 -15.43
CA SER A 11 -54.03 24.69 -14.60
C SER A 11 -54.39 24.13 -13.22
N LEU A 12 -54.08 24.88 -12.16
CA LEU A 12 -54.52 24.68 -10.77
C LEU A 12 -55.95 25.26 -10.57
N PRO A 13 -56.80 24.64 -9.74
CA PRO A 13 -57.27 25.32 -8.50
C PRO A 13 -57.41 24.31 -7.33
N LEU A 14 -56.90 24.54 -6.11
CA LEU A 14 -57.27 25.50 -5.04
C LEU A 14 -58.71 25.34 -4.50
N LEU A 15 -58.86 24.73 -3.32
CA LEU A 15 -59.61 25.20 -2.13
C LEU A 15 -59.52 24.09 -1.04
N MET A 16 -58.88 24.29 0.13
CA MET A 16 -59.38 25.04 1.32
C MET A 16 -60.50 24.24 2.02
N ALA A 17 -60.56 23.97 3.33
CA ALA A 17 -59.77 24.27 4.54
C ALA A 17 -60.34 23.42 5.69
N LEU A 18 -59.65 23.41 6.84
CA LEU A 18 -60.14 23.54 8.24
C LEU A 18 -59.21 22.73 9.17
N LEU A 19 -58.20 23.35 9.78
CA LEU A 19 -58.21 24.06 11.08
C LEU A 19 -58.59 23.20 12.30
N LEU A 20 -57.65 23.05 13.24
CA LEU A 20 -57.79 23.24 14.71
C LEU A 20 -56.40 23.06 15.40
N PRO A 21 -56.17 23.59 16.62
CA PRO A 21 -55.00 24.42 16.94
C PRO A 21 -54.13 23.93 18.13
N THR A 22 -52.95 24.55 18.22
CA THR A 22 -52.16 24.91 19.42
C THR A 22 -51.83 23.86 20.49
N LEU A 23 -50.52 23.60 20.67
CA LEU A 23 -49.90 23.77 21.99
C LEU A 23 -48.38 24.00 21.85
N ALA A 24 -47.95 25.13 22.41
CA ALA A 24 -46.57 25.56 22.50
C ALA A 24 -45.83 24.77 23.58
N ALA A 25 -44.63 24.32 23.26
CA ALA A 25 -43.60 24.00 24.25
C ALA A 25 -42.29 24.65 23.78
N ALA A 26 -41.93 25.75 24.43
CA ALA A 26 -40.63 26.39 24.27
C ALA A 26 -39.59 25.52 24.98
N GLN A 27 -38.82 24.74 24.21
CA GLN A 27 -37.66 24.00 24.70
C GLN A 27 -36.41 24.76 24.24
N THR A 28 -35.88 25.64 25.09
CA THR A 28 -34.56 26.26 24.90
C THR A 28 -33.48 25.21 25.14
N SER A 29 -33.04 24.53 24.08
CA SER A 29 -31.83 23.71 24.10
C SER A 29 -30.59 24.60 23.93
N PRO A 30 -29.53 24.43 24.74
CA PRO A 30 -28.26 25.11 24.50
C PRO A 30 -27.67 24.62 23.18
N ALA A 31 -27.35 25.57 22.30
CA ALA A 31 -26.66 25.30 21.05
C ALA A 31 -25.28 24.67 21.36
N ALA A 32 -25.15 23.37 21.15
CA ALA A 32 -23.85 22.75 21.02
C ALA A 32 -23.25 23.23 19.69
N THR A 33 -22.17 24.00 19.78
CA THR A 33 -21.31 24.33 18.65
C THR A 33 -20.86 23.01 18.01
N PRO A 34 -21.16 22.73 16.73
CA PRO A 34 -20.57 21.58 16.08
C PRO A 34 -19.07 21.86 15.99
N ALA A 35 -18.27 21.07 16.72
CA ALA A 35 -16.85 20.96 16.44
C ALA A 35 -16.73 20.57 14.96
N SER A 36 -16.07 21.43 14.19
CA SER A 36 -15.73 21.16 12.80
C SER A 36 -14.92 19.87 12.77
N GLY A 37 -15.59 18.75 12.47
CA GLY A 37 -14.91 17.50 12.19
C GLY A 37 -14.05 17.76 10.97
N ALA A 38 -12.73 17.73 11.14
CA ALA A 38 -11.82 17.67 10.01
C ALA A 38 -12.28 16.50 9.14
N ALA A 39 -12.91 16.81 8.01
CA ALA A 39 -13.24 15.82 7.02
C ALA A 39 -11.92 15.19 6.60
N ALA A 40 -11.69 13.94 6.99
CA ALA A 40 -10.60 13.16 6.45
C ALA A 40 -10.78 13.16 4.93
N GLU A 41 -9.80 13.73 4.22
CA GLU A 41 -9.79 13.64 2.76
C GLU A 41 -9.93 12.17 2.36
N PRO A 42 -10.74 11.86 1.33
CA PRO A 42 -10.85 10.50 0.83
C PRO A 42 -9.45 10.05 0.41
N VAL A 43 -8.88 9.10 1.17
CA VAL A 43 -7.66 8.40 0.78
C VAL A 43 -7.94 7.78 -0.59
N ALA A 44 -7.20 8.22 -1.61
CA ALA A 44 -7.30 7.65 -2.94
C ALA A 44 -7.18 6.12 -2.83
N PRO A 45 -8.01 5.34 -3.56
CA PRO A 45 -7.95 3.88 -3.49
C PRO A 45 -6.52 3.45 -3.76
N ALA A 46 -5.94 2.70 -2.83
CA ALA A 46 -4.58 2.20 -2.98
C ALA A 46 -4.52 1.35 -4.24
N VAL A 47 -3.62 1.70 -5.16
CA VAL A 47 -3.36 0.88 -6.34
C VAL A 47 -2.84 -0.47 -5.85
N ILE A 48 -3.60 -1.53 -6.14
CA ILE A 48 -3.25 -2.90 -5.74
C ILE A 48 -2.21 -3.43 -6.74
N PRO A 49 -1.01 -3.83 -6.30
CA PRO A 49 0.05 -4.29 -7.20
C PRO A 49 -0.32 -5.54 -8.02
N GLY A 50 -1.25 -6.37 -7.52
CA GLY A 50 -1.78 -7.51 -8.25
C GLY A 50 -0.76 -8.64 -8.37
N THR A 51 -0.18 -9.05 -7.24
CA THR A 51 0.85 -10.10 -7.16
C THR A 51 0.28 -11.51 -7.18
N GLY A 52 -1.04 -11.65 -7.00
CA GLY A 52 -1.73 -12.93 -6.81
C GLY A 52 -1.73 -13.42 -5.36
N ASP A 53 -1.13 -12.66 -4.43
CA ASP A 53 -1.12 -12.92 -2.99
C ASP A 53 -1.70 -11.71 -2.25
N ALA A 54 -2.91 -11.87 -1.69
CA ALA A 54 -3.64 -10.78 -1.05
C ALA A 54 -2.91 -10.19 0.18
N TRP A 55 -2.15 -11.02 0.92
CA TRP A 55 -1.38 -10.53 2.05
C TRP A 55 -0.23 -9.66 1.55
N VAL A 56 0.47 -10.08 0.51
CA VAL A 56 1.54 -9.27 -0.12
C VAL A 56 0.97 -7.96 -0.66
N ASP A 57 -0.12 -8.03 -1.43
CA ASP A 57 -0.76 -6.87 -2.03
C ASP A 57 -1.19 -5.83 -0.98
N GLN A 58 -1.78 -6.27 0.13
CA GLN A 58 -2.13 -5.39 1.25
C GLN A 58 -0.91 -4.66 1.83
N HIS A 59 0.19 -5.39 2.06
CA HIS A 59 1.37 -4.80 2.70
C HIS A 59 2.15 -3.90 1.75
N LEU A 60 2.13 -4.17 0.43
CA LEU A 60 2.72 -3.29 -0.57
C LEU A 60 1.93 -1.98 -0.73
N ALA A 61 0.60 -2.04 -0.66
CA ALA A 61 -0.25 -0.85 -0.63
C ALA A 61 0.06 0.04 0.60
N ASP A 62 0.21 -0.58 1.77
CA ASP A 62 0.59 0.11 3.00
C ASP A 62 2.03 0.66 2.95
N MET A 63 2.99 -0.07 2.36
CA MET A 63 4.32 0.45 2.04
C MET A 63 4.26 1.66 1.12
N GLY A 64 3.33 1.68 0.16
CA GLY A 64 3.02 2.84 -0.67
C GLY A 64 2.70 4.08 0.17
N SER A 65 1.80 3.92 1.15
CA SER A 65 1.41 4.98 2.08
C SER A 65 2.52 5.39 3.05
N TYR A 66 3.40 4.45 3.41
CA TYR A 66 4.59 4.72 4.21
C TYR A 66 5.62 5.55 3.42
N ALA A 67 5.92 5.15 2.18
CA ALA A 67 6.91 5.83 1.34
C ALA A 67 6.52 7.28 0.99
N GLN A 68 5.22 7.59 0.94
CA GLN A 68 4.76 8.98 0.79
C GLN A 68 5.13 9.85 1.99
N ARG A 69 5.11 9.28 3.20
CA ARG A 69 5.44 9.98 4.45
C ARG A 69 6.93 9.96 4.76
N TYR A 70 7.63 8.89 4.40
CA TYR A 70 9.04 8.63 4.73
C TYR A 70 9.83 8.17 3.50
N PRO A 71 9.93 9.00 2.44
CA PRO A 71 10.53 8.59 1.17
C PRO A 71 12.01 8.21 1.30
N ASP A 72 12.79 8.94 2.09
CA ASP A 72 14.22 8.67 2.26
C ASP A 72 14.49 7.34 2.99
N THR A 73 13.64 7.00 3.97
CA THR A 73 13.71 5.72 4.70
C THR A 73 13.34 4.56 3.78
N PHE A 74 12.28 4.72 2.97
CA PHE A 74 11.91 3.74 1.96
C PHE A 74 13.03 3.52 0.92
N ILE A 75 13.63 4.61 0.40
CA ILE A 75 14.76 4.53 -0.54
C ILE A 75 15.96 3.82 0.10
N ALA A 76 16.26 4.11 1.36
CA ALA A 76 17.34 3.45 2.09
C ALA A 76 17.13 1.95 2.22
N GLU A 77 15.90 1.55 2.55
CA GLU A 77 15.51 0.15 2.67
C GLU A 77 15.71 -0.61 1.36
N VAL A 78 15.11 -0.11 0.27
CA VAL A 78 15.19 -0.74 -1.04
C VAL A 78 16.62 -0.75 -1.57
N ALA A 79 17.44 0.25 -1.25
CA ALA A 79 18.82 0.30 -1.73
C ALA A 79 19.75 -0.65 -0.95
N ARG A 80 19.63 -0.70 0.38
CA ARG A 80 20.54 -1.45 1.27
C ARG A 80 20.34 -2.95 1.14
N TYR A 81 19.10 -3.40 1.29
CA TYR A 81 18.69 -4.74 0.90
C TYR A 81 18.51 -4.70 -0.63
N THR A 82 18.47 -5.75 -1.43
CA THR A 82 18.53 -5.67 -2.92
C THR A 82 19.82 -5.11 -3.57
N GLY A 83 20.56 -4.17 -2.98
CA GLY A 83 21.79 -3.60 -3.56
C GLY A 83 21.53 -2.60 -4.70
N THR A 84 20.30 -2.11 -4.83
CA THR A 84 19.92 -1.15 -5.88
C THR A 84 20.47 0.25 -5.57
N PRO A 85 21.06 0.98 -6.53
CA PRO A 85 21.53 2.35 -6.27
C PRO A 85 20.42 3.27 -5.77
N ARG A 86 20.64 4.00 -4.66
CA ARG A 86 19.66 4.93 -4.07
C ARG A 86 19.04 5.88 -5.09
N GLY A 87 19.88 6.50 -5.93
CA GLY A 87 19.44 7.42 -6.97
C GLY A 87 18.53 6.79 -8.02
N TYR A 88 18.67 5.48 -8.27
CA TYR A 88 17.77 4.76 -9.17
C TYR A 88 16.38 4.55 -8.55
N VAL A 89 16.32 4.17 -7.27
CA VAL A 89 15.05 4.04 -6.52
C VAL A 89 14.33 5.40 -6.44
N GLN A 90 15.09 6.46 -6.14
CA GLN A 90 14.57 7.83 -6.11
C GLN A 90 14.01 8.24 -7.47
N ALA A 91 14.71 7.94 -8.57
CA ALA A 91 14.24 8.25 -9.92
C ALA A 91 12.93 7.49 -10.24
N LEU A 92 12.81 6.22 -9.86
CA LEU A 92 11.59 5.43 -10.09
C LEU A 92 10.37 6.01 -9.37
N LEU A 93 10.53 6.54 -8.16
CA LEU A 93 9.45 7.20 -7.42
C LEU A 93 8.89 8.44 -8.14
N GLN A 94 9.65 9.02 -9.09
CA GLN A 94 9.21 10.17 -9.90
C GLN A 94 8.58 9.77 -11.24
N VAL A 95 8.60 8.49 -11.60
CA VAL A 95 8.03 8.01 -12.87
C VAL A 95 6.53 7.82 -12.70
N ARG A 96 5.72 8.47 -13.56
CA ARG A 96 4.26 8.25 -13.57
C ARG A 96 3.94 6.77 -13.76
N GLY A 97 3.01 6.27 -12.97
CA GLY A 97 2.54 4.88 -13.02
C GLY A 97 3.34 3.92 -12.16
N TRP A 98 4.50 4.34 -11.61
CA TRP A 98 5.20 3.57 -10.58
C TRP A 98 4.74 3.99 -9.18
N HIS A 99 4.38 3.02 -8.36
CA HIS A 99 4.14 3.23 -6.93
C HIS A 99 5.27 2.62 -6.12
N ALA A 100 5.47 3.09 -4.89
CA ALA A 100 6.52 2.54 -4.02
C ALA A 100 6.34 1.03 -3.76
N GLY A 101 5.09 0.54 -3.68
CA GLY A 101 4.80 -0.89 -3.62
C GLY A 101 5.33 -1.66 -4.84
N ASP A 102 5.16 -1.12 -6.04
CA ASP A 102 5.70 -1.73 -7.28
C ASP A 102 7.22 -1.73 -7.27
N ILE A 103 7.85 -0.63 -6.85
CA ILE A 103 9.31 -0.51 -6.77
C ILE A 103 9.88 -1.53 -5.76
N TYR A 104 9.25 -1.64 -4.60
CA TYR A 104 9.63 -2.62 -3.58
C TYR A 104 9.52 -4.03 -4.14
N PHE A 105 8.36 -4.39 -4.70
CA PHE A 105 8.14 -5.73 -5.27
C PHE A 105 9.16 -6.03 -6.37
N ALA A 106 9.35 -5.13 -7.33
CA ALA A 106 10.31 -5.29 -8.42
C ALA A 106 11.72 -5.64 -7.90
N CYS A 107 12.25 -4.84 -6.98
CA CYS A 107 13.61 -5.00 -6.50
C CYS A 107 13.78 -6.23 -5.59
N PHE A 108 12.84 -6.49 -4.68
CA PHE A 108 12.94 -7.63 -3.78
C PHE A 108 12.63 -8.96 -4.48
N TRP A 109 11.65 -8.99 -5.38
CA TRP A 109 11.37 -10.18 -6.20
C TRP A 109 12.58 -10.53 -7.08
N ALA A 110 13.14 -9.55 -7.78
CA ALA A 110 14.36 -9.75 -8.58
C ALA A 110 15.49 -10.36 -7.75
N ARG A 111 15.68 -9.90 -6.51
CA ARG A 111 16.68 -10.46 -5.60
C ARG A 111 16.44 -11.95 -5.31
N THR A 112 15.18 -12.36 -5.12
CA THR A 112 14.86 -13.78 -4.90
C THR A 112 15.18 -14.65 -6.12
N LEU A 113 15.14 -14.06 -7.32
CA LEU A 113 15.48 -14.70 -8.60
C LEU A 113 16.95 -14.51 -9.01
N GLN A 114 17.78 -13.86 -8.18
CA GLN A 114 19.15 -13.48 -8.52
C GLN A 114 19.26 -12.59 -9.78
N LEU A 115 18.22 -11.81 -10.07
CA LEU A 115 18.18 -10.81 -11.13
C LEU A 115 18.43 -9.41 -10.57
N SER A 116 18.77 -8.45 -11.43
CA SER A 116 18.87 -7.05 -11.01
C SER A 116 17.48 -6.43 -10.85
N CYS A 117 17.32 -5.46 -9.94
CA CYS A 117 16.06 -4.71 -9.84
C CYS A 117 15.66 -4.07 -11.19
N ARG A 118 16.66 -3.64 -11.97
CA ARG A 118 16.44 -3.07 -13.30
C ARG A 118 15.77 -4.06 -14.27
N ASP A 119 16.08 -5.34 -14.18
CA ASP A 119 15.47 -6.35 -15.06
C ASP A 119 13.99 -6.55 -14.76
N ALA A 120 13.60 -6.61 -13.48
CA ALA A 120 12.19 -6.66 -13.09
C ALA A 120 11.44 -5.36 -13.46
N VAL A 121 12.06 -4.19 -13.23
CA VAL A 121 11.50 -2.89 -13.65
C VAL A 121 11.27 -2.82 -15.16
N ARG A 122 12.22 -3.33 -15.97
CA ARG A 122 12.08 -3.41 -17.43
C ARG A 122 11.00 -4.40 -17.84
N ALA A 123 10.82 -5.51 -17.14
CA ALA A 123 9.76 -6.46 -17.44
C ALA A 123 8.37 -5.87 -17.18
N TYR A 124 8.19 -5.25 -16.01
CA TYR A 124 6.94 -4.57 -15.66
C TYR A 124 6.63 -3.40 -16.61
N SER A 125 7.63 -2.54 -16.88
CA SER A 125 7.46 -1.39 -17.79
C SER A 125 7.12 -1.80 -19.22
N ARG A 126 7.56 -3.00 -19.67
CA ARG A 126 7.24 -3.51 -21.01
C ARG A 126 5.80 -3.97 -21.12
N ASP A 127 5.32 -4.68 -20.09
CA ASP A 127 3.98 -5.22 -20.07
C ASP A 127 3.55 -5.60 -18.64
N HIS A 128 2.57 -4.86 -18.09
CA HIS A 128 2.01 -5.08 -16.75
C HIS A 128 0.47 -5.06 -16.71
N HIS A 129 -0.20 -5.28 -17.85
CA HIS A 129 -1.68 -5.23 -17.88
C HIS A 129 -2.34 -6.24 -16.93
N ASP A 130 -1.71 -7.41 -16.74
CA ASP A 130 -2.12 -8.46 -15.81
C ASP A 130 -1.58 -8.26 -14.37
N GLY A 131 -1.01 -7.08 -14.08
CA GLY A 131 -0.32 -6.82 -12.81
C GLY A 131 0.97 -7.62 -12.62
N TRP A 132 1.45 -7.67 -11.38
CA TRP A 132 2.68 -8.39 -11.05
C TRP A 132 2.59 -9.89 -11.25
N GLN A 133 1.43 -10.50 -11.10
CA GLN A 133 1.24 -11.93 -11.33
C GLN A 133 1.65 -12.32 -12.76
N GLY A 134 1.17 -11.61 -13.78
CA GLY A 134 1.54 -11.88 -15.16
C GLY A 134 3.04 -11.63 -15.44
N VAL A 135 3.60 -10.57 -14.84
CA VAL A 135 5.03 -10.27 -14.95
C VAL A 135 5.89 -11.39 -14.35
N VAL A 136 5.52 -11.89 -13.17
CA VAL A 136 6.21 -12.98 -12.48
C VAL A 136 6.14 -14.28 -13.28
N THR A 137 4.98 -14.64 -13.82
CA THR A 137 4.83 -15.84 -14.68
C THR A 137 5.74 -15.78 -15.91
N ARG A 138 5.99 -14.59 -16.45
CA ARG A 138 6.91 -14.41 -17.59
C ARG A 138 8.38 -14.40 -17.17
N LEU A 139 8.70 -13.82 -16.01
CA LEU A 139 10.08 -13.73 -15.48
C LEU A 139 10.59 -15.06 -14.91
N SER A 140 9.69 -15.89 -14.40
CA SER A 140 10.00 -17.12 -13.67
C SER A 140 9.15 -18.24 -14.26
N ALA A 141 9.80 -19.26 -14.85
CA ALA A 141 9.12 -20.41 -15.48
C ALA A 141 8.20 -21.19 -14.50
N SER A 142 8.37 -20.98 -13.19
CA SER A 142 7.37 -21.28 -12.16
C SER A 142 7.59 -20.34 -10.98
N PRO A 143 6.55 -19.64 -10.48
CA PRO A 143 6.63 -18.96 -9.19
C PRO A 143 6.70 -20.02 -8.08
N ASP A 144 7.92 -20.49 -7.78
CA ASP A 144 8.10 -21.39 -6.64
C ASP A 144 7.67 -20.66 -5.35
N SER A 145 6.94 -21.38 -4.52
CA SER A 145 6.62 -21.03 -3.13
C SER A 145 7.81 -20.50 -2.33
N ALA A 146 9.05 -20.91 -2.67
CA ALA A 146 10.26 -20.43 -2.04
C ALA A 146 10.51 -18.93 -2.28
N HIS A 147 10.33 -18.44 -3.50
CA HIS A 147 10.50 -17.02 -3.81
C HIS A 147 9.44 -16.16 -3.12
N MET A 148 8.18 -16.62 -3.13
CA MET A 148 7.10 -15.91 -2.44
C MET A 148 7.30 -15.90 -0.92
N ARG A 149 7.77 -17.00 -0.35
CA ARG A 149 8.14 -17.07 1.07
C ARG A 149 9.29 -16.12 1.41
N ALA A 150 10.34 -16.08 0.59
CA ALA A 150 11.46 -15.15 0.77
C ALA A 150 11.01 -13.68 0.68
N LEU A 151 10.13 -13.34 -0.27
CA LEU A 151 9.54 -12.01 -0.37
C LEU A 151 8.72 -11.66 0.88
N ARG A 152 7.85 -12.56 1.35
CA ARG A 152 7.07 -12.35 2.57
C ARG A 152 7.96 -12.12 3.79
N HIS A 153 9.06 -12.88 3.93
CA HIS A 153 10.04 -12.66 4.99
C HIS A 153 10.71 -11.29 4.89
N ALA A 154 11.06 -10.85 3.67
CA ALA A 154 11.64 -9.54 3.45
C ALA A 154 10.68 -8.39 3.82
N ILE A 155 9.38 -8.55 3.51
CA ILE A 155 8.33 -7.62 3.92
C ILE A 155 8.30 -7.49 5.45
N VAL A 156 8.23 -8.61 6.18
CA VAL A 156 8.23 -8.61 7.65
C VAL A 156 9.46 -7.91 8.20
N ALA A 157 10.65 -8.25 7.68
CA ALA A 157 11.90 -7.66 8.13
C ALA A 157 11.95 -6.13 7.89
N SER A 158 11.32 -5.64 6.82
CA SER A 158 11.23 -4.19 6.54
C SER A 158 10.30 -3.50 7.55
N TYR A 159 9.16 -4.12 7.88
CA TYR A 159 8.26 -3.59 8.90
C TYR A 159 8.91 -3.55 10.29
N ASP A 160 9.66 -4.59 10.67
CA ASP A 160 10.38 -4.60 11.94
C ASP A 160 11.40 -3.45 12.01
N ARG A 161 12.17 -3.21 10.93
CA ARG A 161 13.15 -2.10 10.86
C ARG A 161 12.51 -0.71 10.87
N TRP A 162 11.30 -0.59 10.35
CA TRP A 162 10.56 0.66 10.40
C TRP A 162 9.75 0.81 11.70
N GLU A 163 9.85 -0.16 12.61
CA GLU A 163 9.05 -0.26 13.84
C GLU A 163 7.54 -0.15 13.57
N ARG A 164 7.10 -0.76 12.46
CA ARG A 164 5.72 -0.72 12.02
C ARG A 164 4.97 -1.97 12.43
N PRO A 165 3.74 -1.85 12.95
CA PRO A 165 2.94 -3.02 13.29
C PRO A 165 2.62 -3.81 12.02
N ILE A 166 2.80 -5.13 12.10
CA ILE A 166 2.47 -6.07 11.03
C ILE A 166 1.69 -7.26 11.58
N THR A 167 0.61 -7.63 10.89
CA THR A 167 -0.18 -8.81 11.26
C THR A 167 0.28 -10.01 10.45
N LEU A 168 0.91 -10.97 11.13
CA LEU A 168 1.35 -12.22 10.51
C LEU A 168 0.22 -13.25 10.47
N ASP A 169 0.10 -13.97 9.35
CA ASP A 169 -0.70 -15.19 9.30
C ASP A 169 -0.07 -16.31 10.16
N ALA A 170 -0.80 -17.43 10.32
CA ALA A 170 -0.36 -18.52 11.17
C ALA A 170 0.93 -19.18 10.69
N LEU A 171 1.18 -19.23 9.37
CA LEU A 171 2.40 -19.83 8.82
C LEU A 171 3.61 -18.92 9.07
N LEU A 172 3.50 -17.63 8.75
CA LEU A 172 4.55 -16.65 8.97
C LEU A 172 4.88 -16.52 10.46
N ARG A 173 3.88 -16.53 11.36
CA ARG A 173 4.12 -16.50 12.81
C ARG A 173 4.87 -17.74 13.29
N ARG A 174 4.57 -18.94 12.75
CA ARG A 174 5.34 -20.15 13.07
C ARG A 174 6.78 -20.09 12.53
N GLN A 175 6.99 -19.47 11.36
CA GLN A 175 8.30 -19.39 10.73
C GLN A 175 9.22 -18.35 11.36
N LEU A 176 8.66 -17.21 11.75
CA LEU A 176 9.43 -16.03 12.17
C LEU A 176 9.30 -15.71 13.65
N GLY A 177 8.33 -16.29 14.36
CA GLY A 177 8.06 -15.96 15.76
C GLY A 177 7.34 -14.62 15.94
N ASP A 178 7.24 -14.19 17.19
CA ASP A 178 6.70 -12.87 17.56
C ASP A 178 7.71 -11.73 17.31
N HIS A 179 7.28 -10.48 17.52
CA HIS A 179 8.11 -9.31 17.26
C HIS A 179 9.38 -9.26 18.13
N ALA A 180 9.29 -9.65 19.40
CA ALA A 180 10.44 -9.64 20.30
C ALA A 180 11.48 -10.67 19.88
N GLN A 181 11.01 -11.87 19.50
CA GLN A 181 11.87 -12.94 18.97
C GLN A 181 12.59 -12.51 17.69
N ARG A 182 11.90 -11.81 16.77
CA ARG A 182 12.53 -11.30 15.53
C ARG A 182 13.57 -10.21 15.80
N LEU A 183 13.31 -9.31 16.74
CA LEU A 183 14.25 -8.25 17.10
C LEU A 183 15.52 -8.82 17.76
N GLU A 184 15.36 -9.81 18.64
CA GLU A 184 16.48 -10.55 19.22
C GLU A 184 17.25 -11.31 18.13
N ALA A 185 16.51 -11.98 17.23
CA ALA A 185 16.93 -12.50 15.93
C ALA A 185 17.96 -11.61 15.21
N ALA A 186 17.51 -10.38 14.92
CA ALA A 186 18.26 -9.39 14.18
C ALA A 186 19.48 -8.87 14.94
N ARG A 187 19.38 -8.71 16.27
CA ARG A 187 20.51 -8.29 17.11
C ARG A 187 21.63 -9.32 17.08
N GLN A 188 21.30 -10.59 17.30
CA GLN A 188 22.26 -11.69 17.28
C GLN A 188 22.95 -11.81 15.91
N ALA A 189 22.22 -11.61 14.81
CA ALA A 189 22.80 -11.58 13.47
C ALA A 189 23.79 -10.41 13.30
N SER A 190 23.46 -9.21 13.78
CA SER A 190 24.37 -8.05 13.73
C SER A 190 25.64 -8.28 14.55
N GLU A 191 25.50 -8.82 15.76
CA GLU A 191 26.63 -9.16 16.63
C GLU A 191 27.54 -10.23 16.00
N ALA A 192 26.95 -11.22 15.31
CA ALA A 192 27.70 -12.23 14.59
C ALA A 192 28.43 -11.65 13.36
N ASP A 193 27.81 -10.75 12.60
CA ASP A 193 28.43 -10.07 11.47
C ASP A 193 29.59 -9.17 11.93
N GLU A 194 29.43 -8.46 13.05
CA GLU A 194 30.48 -7.65 13.66
C GLU A 194 31.64 -8.52 14.16
N ALA A 195 31.34 -9.65 14.80
CA ALA A 195 32.36 -10.60 15.24
C ALA A 195 33.12 -11.21 14.05
N ALA A 196 32.44 -11.53 12.95
CA ALA A 196 33.07 -12.01 11.73
C ALA A 196 33.99 -10.96 11.10
N ALA A 197 33.53 -9.69 11.03
CA ALA A 197 34.33 -8.58 10.53
C ALA A 197 35.57 -8.32 11.39
N GLN A 198 35.45 -8.42 12.73
CA GLN A 198 36.59 -8.30 13.65
C GLN A 198 37.57 -9.48 13.53
N ALA A 199 37.06 -10.68 13.20
CA ALA A 199 37.87 -11.87 12.96
C ALA A 199 38.55 -11.88 11.58
N GLY A 200 38.27 -10.90 10.70
CA GLY A 200 38.81 -10.83 9.35
C GLY A 200 38.24 -11.91 8.41
N LEU A 201 37.03 -12.40 8.69
CA LEU A 201 36.28 -13.36 7.87
C LEU A 201 35.34 -12.67 6.89
#